data_AF-A0A552JDD4-F1
#
_entry.id   AF-A0A552JDD4-F1
#
_cell.length_a   1.000
_cell.length_b   1.000
_cell.length_c   1.000
_cell.angle_alpha   90.00
_cell.angle_beta   90.00
_cell.angle_gamma   90.00
#
_symmetry.space_group_name_H-M   'P 1'
#
loop_
_entity.id
_entity.type
_entity.pdbx_description
1 polymer ?
#
loop_
_entity_poly.entity_id
_entity_poly.type
_entity_poly.pdbx_seq_one_letter_code
_entity_poly.pdbx_strand_id
1 'polypeptide(L)' 'MNDYEKYEAACKKIRRANQKLLTVFESWLKKSSGLSEKTIKNHLANI' A
#
# COMPACT_ATOMS: atom_id res chain seq x y z
N MET A 1 11.40 -25.42 -6.89
CA MET A 1 10.41 -24.34 -6.90
C MET A 1 9.91 -24.17 -8.32
N ASN A 2 8.64 -24.48 -8.57
CA ASN A 2 8.02 -24.32 -9.89
C ASN A 2 7.77 -22.83 -10.21
N ASP A 3 7.37 -22.53 -11.44
CA ASP A 3 7.22 -21.14 -11.88
C ASP A 3 6.10 -20.40 -11.15
N TYR A 4 5.04 -21.11 -10.75
CA TYR A 4 3.97 -20.55 -9.92
C TYR A 4 4.47 -20.14 -8.54
N GLU A 5 5.28 -20.98 -7.89
CA GLU A 5 5.86 -20.68 -6.59
C GLU A 5 6.82 -19.48 -6.67
N LYS A 6 7.62 -19.36 -7.73
CA LYS A 6 8.49 -18.19 -7.96
C LYS A 6 7.68 -16.92 -8.17
N TYR A 7 6.60 -17.00 -8.94
CA TYR A 7 5.66 -15.90 -9.15
C TYR A 7 5.04 -15.45 -7.82
N GLU A 8 4.52 -16.37 -7.02
CA GLU A 8 3.96 -16.07 -5.70
C GLU A 8 4.98 -15.43 -4.76
N ALA A 9 6.24 -15.89 -4.77
CA ALA A 9 7.30 -15.28 -3.99
C ALA A 9 7.60 -13.84 -4.43
N ALA A 10 7.60 -13.55 -5.75
CA ALA A 10 7.77 -12.21 -6.29
C ALA A 10 6.58 -11.30 -5.91
N CYS A 11 5.35 -11.78 -6.07
CA CYS A 11 4.13 -11.08 -5.66
C CYS A 11 4.16 -10.73 -4.16
N LYS A 12 4.57 -11.65 -3.30
CA LYS A 12 4.71 -11.40 -1.86
C LYS A 12 5.72 -10.31 -1.55
N LYS A 13 6.85 -10.27 -2.27
CA LYS A 13 7.86 -9.20 -2.12
C LYS A 13 7.28 -7.83 -2.51
N ILE A 14 6.58 -7.76 -3.64
CA ILE A 14 5.95 -6.53 -4.13
C ILE A 14 4.87 -6.05 -3.14
N ARG A 15 3.97 -6.95 -2.69
CA ARG A 15 2.94 -6.60 -1.70
C ARG A 15 3.53 -6.02 -0.41
N ARG A 16 4.63 -6.59 0.09
CA ARG A 16 5.33 -6.07 1.28
C ARG A 16 5.94 -4.68 1.04
N ALA A 17 6.50 -4.44 -0.15
CA ALA A 17 7.03 -3.13 -0.51
C ALA A 17 5.91 -2.09 -0.63
N ASN A 18 4.82 -2.44 -1.32
CA ASN A 18 3.64 -1.59 -1.48
C ASN A 18 3.02 -1.21 -0.13
N GLN A 19 2.94 -2.15 0.81
CA GLN A 19 2.42 -1.85 2.15
C GLN A 19 3.22 -0.73 2.84
N LYS A 20 4.56 -0.74 2.71
CA LYS A 20 5.41 0.34 3.28
C LYS A 20 5.12 1.68 2.60
N LEU A 21 4.98 1.68 1.27
CA LEU A 21 4.65 2.89 0.51
C LEU A 21 3.29 3.45 0.91
N LEU A 22 2.27 2.59 1.06
CA LEU A 22 0.93 2.98 1.50
C LEU A 22 0.94 3.58 2.91
N THR A 23 1.73 3.05 3.85
CA THR A 23 1.90 3.64 5.18
C THR A 23 2.54 5.03 5.15
N VAL A 24 3.56 5.21 4.30
CA VAL A 24 4.19 6.54 4.11
C VAL A 24 3.19 7.51 3.48
N PHE A 25 2.44 7.07 2.49
CA PHE A 25 1.41 7.86 1.82
C PHE A 25 0.29 8.28 2.77
N GLU A 26 -0.22 7.35 3.59
CA GLU A 26 -1.21 7.66 4.63
C GLU A 26 -0.68 8.71 5.61
N SER A 27 0.57 8.55 6.05
CA SER A 27 1.22 9.50 6.98
C SER A 27 1.35 10.89 6.35
N TRP A 28 1.69 10.96 5.06
CA TRP A 28 1.76 12.21 4.32
C TRP A 28 0.39 12.89 4.20
N LEU A 29 -0.65 12.11 3.88
CA LEU A 29 -2.03 12.62 3.79
C LEU A 29 -2.49 13.18 5.14
N LYS A 30 -2.29 12.44 6.24
CA LYS A 30 -2.66 12.88 7.59
C LYS A 30 -1.97 14.19 7.99
N LYS A 31 -0.73 14.41 7.57
CA LYS A 31 0.05 15.60 7.92
C LYS A 31 -0.21 16.81 7.03
N SER A 32 -0.49 16.59 5.74
CA SER A 32 -0.37 17.66 4.72
C SER A 32 -1.70 18.13 4.15
N SER A 33 -2.77 17.35 4.27
CA SER A 33 -3.96 17.54 3.42
C SER A 33 -5.19 18.13 4.12
N GLY A 34 -5.21 18.18 5.46
CA GLY A 34 -6.41 18.57 6.22
C GLY A 34 -7.63 17.66 5.99
N LEU A 35 -7.44 16.53 5.30
CA LEU A 35 -8.52 15.62 4.93
C LEU A 35 -9.04 14.85 6.15
N SER A 36 -10.34 14.59 6.14
CA SER A 36 -10.95 13.69 7.13
C SER A 36 -10.38 12.28 7.00
N GLU A 37 -10.34 11.55 8.11
CA GLU A 37 -9.85 10.16 8.13
C GLU A 37 -10.65 9.26 7.17
N LYS A 38 -11.96 9.51 7.02
CA LYS A 38 -12.81 8.81 6.04
C LYS A 38 -12.30 9.01 4.61
N THR A 39 -11.97 10.25 4.25
CA THR A 39 -11.46 10.57 2.91
C THR A 39 -10.09 9.92 2.68
N ILE A 40 -9.21 9.95 3.67
CA ILE A 40 -7.89 9.29 3.59
C ILE A 40 -8.04 7.77 3.36
N LYS A 41 -8.93 7.10 4.10
CA LYS A 41 -9.20 5.66 3.92
C LYS A 41 -9.72 5.34 2.53
N ASN A 42 -10.61 6.17 1.98
CA ASN A 42 -11.10 6.00 0.61
C ASN A 42 -9.97 6.13 -0.43
N HIS A 43 -9.03 7.06 -0.25
CA HIS A 43 -7.87 7.17 -1.14
C HIS A 43 -6.96 5.94 -1.07
N LEU A 44 -6.72 5.41 0.12
CA LEU A 44 -5.90 4.20 0.29
C LEU A 44 -6.54 2.95 -0.31
N ALA A 45 -7.87 2.83 -0.27
CA ALA A 45 -8.58 1.66 -0.77
C ALA A 45 -8.69 1.60 -2.31
N ASN A 46 -8.51 2.73 -3.00
CA ASN A 46 -8.58 2.82 -4.46
C ASN A 46 -7.24 2.56 -5.17
N ILE A 47 -6.19 2.22 -4.41
CA ILE A 47 -4.82 1.98 -4.89
C ILE A 47 -4.46 0.53 -4.60
#